data_AF-A0A6M1YLY5-F1
#
_entry.id   AF-A0A6M1YLY5-F1
#
_cell.length_a   1.000
_cell.length_b   1.000
_cell.length_c   1.000
_cell.angle_alpha   90.00
_cell.angle_beta   90.00
_cell.angle_gamma   90.00
#
_symmetry.space_group_name_H-M   'P 1'
#
loop_
_entity.id
_entity.type
_entity.pdbx_description
1 polymer ?
#
loop_
_entity_poly.entity_id
_entity_poly.type
_entity_poly.pdbx_seq_one_letter_code
_entity_poly.pdbx_strand_id
1 'polypeptide(L)'
;SLDEKQGAIGLQDGKIKIIEYIHLNKNLNFKKLNFKFSNSGIYLINLETFQKLKNVKLKYHFVKKRVKNDTEIFGFKAESFIFEGFEYIGKINTMLADFDDFYAPLKDKTSLQNVEKLLLLEKASSSVLK
;
A
#
# COMPACT_ATOMS: atom_id res chain seq x y z
N SER A 1 5.68 -12.10 -1.76
CA SER A 1 5.55 -13.34 -0.95
C SER A 1 4.89 -13.01 0.39
N LEU A 2 4.43 -14.00 1.19
CA LEU A 2 3.86 -13.75 2.53
C LEU A 2 4.84 -13.05 3.51
N ASP A 3 6.14 -13.00 3.16
CA ASP A 3 7.19 -12.30 3.91
C ASP A 3 7.30 -10.81 3.59
N GLU A 4 6.65 -10.35 2.51
CA GLU A 4 6.62 -8.92 2.20
C GLU A 4 5.62 -8.20 3.09
N LYS A 5 6.12 -7.22 3.84
CA LYS A 5 5.32 -6.30 4.68
C LYS A 5 4.56 -5.30 3.81
N GLN A 6 3.69 -5.80 2.94
CA GLN A 6 2.86 -5.01 2.04
C GLN A 6 1.38 -5.27 2.35
N GLY A 7 0.54 -4.27 2.11
CA GLY A 7 -0.90 -4.46 2.14
C GLY A 7 -1.33 -5.42 1.02
N ALA A 8 -2.34 -6.24 1.27
CA ALA A 8 -2.88 -7.18 0.31
C ALA A 8 -4.24 -6.69 -0.21
N ILE A 9 -4.47 -6.80 -1.52
CA ILE A 9 -5.73 -6.49 -2.20
C ILE A 9 -6.47 -7.79 -2.50
N GLY A 10 -7.75 -7.84 -2.14
CA GLY A 10 -8.59 -9.01 -2.33
C GLY A 10 -10.06 -8.70 -2.14
N LEU A 11 -10.87 -9.76 -2.11
CA LEU A 11 -12.31 -9.65 -1.96
C LEU A 11 -12.73 -10.05 -0.54
N GLN A 12 -13.51 -9.17 0.10
CA GLN A 12 -14.24 -9.48 1.33
C GLN A 12 -15.72 -9.10 1.10
N ASP A 13 -16.62 -10.07 1.32
CA ASP A 13 -18.08 -9.87 1.16
C ASP A 13 -18.46 -9.31 -0.24
N GLY A 14 -17.75 -9.77 -1.28
CA GLY A 14 -17.96 -9.33 -2.67
C GLY A 14 -17.38 -7.95 -3.02
N LYS A 15 -16.73 -7.25 -2.08
CA LYS A 15 -16.13 -5.94 -2.29
C LYS A 15 -14.61 -6.00 -2.26
N ILE A 16 -13.97 -5.17 -3.07
CA ILE A 16 -12.51 -5.00 -3.04
C ILE A 16 -12.12 -4.36 -1.71
N LYS A 17 -11.14 -4.98 -1.04
CA LYS A 17 -10.61 -4.52 0.24
C LYS A 17 -9.10 -4.61 0.24
N ILE A 18 -8.49 -3.65 0.91
CA ILE A 18 -7.06 -3.62 1.19
C ILE A 18 -6.88 -3.97 2.67
N ILE A 19 -6.05 -4.97 2.96
CA ILE A 19 -5.70 -5.34 4.33
C ILE A 19 -4.19 -5.16 4.52
N GLU A 20 -3.83 -4.29 5.46
CA GLU A 20 -2.44 -4.05 5.84
C GLU A 20 -1.82 -5.23 6.56
N TYR A 21 -0.52 -5.45 6.32
CA TYR A 21 0.25 -6.52 6.96
C TYR A 21 0.17 -6.51 8.49
N ILE A 22 0.16 -5.32 9.09
CA ILE A 22 0.07 -5.16 10.56
C ILE A 22 -1.24 -5.70 11.15
N HIS A 23 -2.27 -5.90 10.33
CA HIS A 23 -3.54 -6.50 10.72
C HIS A 23 -3.59 -8.01 10.47
N LEU A 24 -2.63 -8.56 9.71
CA LEU A 24 -2.60 -9.98 9.33
C LEU A 24 -2.30 -10.92 10.51
N ASN A 25 -1.58 -10.44 11.53
CA ASN A 25 -1.28 -11.21 12.75
C ASN A 25 -2.47 -11.40 13.70
N LYS A 26 -3.68 -10.91 13.38
CA LYS A 26 -4.86 -10.93 14.27
C LYS A 26 -5.91 -12.00 13.92
N ASN A 27 -5.52 -13.26 13.68
CA ASN A 27 -6.46 -14.38 13.41
C ASN A 27 -7.26 -14.25 12.10
N LEU A 28 -6.70 -13.65 11.05
CA LEU A 28 -7.33 -13.72 9.72
C LEU A 28 -7.06 -15.10 9.11
N ASN A 29 -8.11 -15.90 8.92
CA ASN A 29 -8.02 -17.17 8.23
C ASN A 29 -7.88 -16.93 6.72
N PHE A 30 -6.65 -16.74 6.26
CA PHE A 30 -6.31 -16.48 4.85
C PHE A 30 -6.86 -17.52 3.88
N LYS A 31 -7.12 -18.76 4.32
CA LYS A 31 -7.75 -19.77 3.44
C LYS A 31 -9.14 -19.35 2.97
N LYS A 32 -9.83 -18.45 3.69
CA LYS A 32 -11.12 -17.88 3.28
C LYS A 32 -11.00 -16.58 2.49
N LEU A 33 -9.82 -15.95 2.46
CA LEU A 33 -9.65 -14.62 1.91
C LEU A 33 -8.86 -14.71 0.60
N ASN A 34 -9.52 -14.38 -0.50
CA ASN A 34 -8.95 -14.42 -1.84
C ASN A 34 -8.08 -13.17 -2.11
N PHE A 35 -6.98 -13.02 -1.36
CA PHE A 35 -5.99 -11.96 -1.53
C PHE A 35 -4.92 -12.40 -2.52
N LYS A 36 -4.99 -11.89 -3.75
CA LYS A 36 -4.11 -12.30 -4.85
C LYS A 36 -3.06 -11.27 -5.23
N PHE A 37 -3.21 -10.03 -4.78
CA PHE A 37 -2.40 -8.92 -5.27
C PHE A 37 -1.84 -8.09 -4.12
N SER A 38 -0.65 -7.54 -4.32
CA SER A 38 -0.05 -6.59 -3.39
C SER A 38 -0.54 -5.17 -3.68
N ASN A 39 -0.69 -4.36 -2.65
CA ASN A 39 -1.02 -2.95 -2.76
C ASN A 39 0.25 -2.13 -3.02
N SER A 40 0.36 -1.54 -4.21
CA SER A 40 1.47 -0.66 -4.58
C SER A 40 1.38 0.74 -3.96
N GLY A 41 0.22 1.12 -3.42
CA GLY A 41 -0.02 2.49 -2.94
C GLY A 41 -0.25 3.51 -4.05
N ILE A 42 -0.39 3.06 -5.30
CA ILE A 42 -0.69 3.90 -6.46
C ILE A 42 -2.18 3.76 -6.78
N TYR A 43 -2.90 4.89 -6.82
CA TYR A 43 -4.34 4.91 -7.03
C TYR A 43 -4.73 5.91 -8.11
N LEU A 44 -5.67 5.53 -8.97
CA LEU A 44 -6.37 6.43 -9.87
C LEU A 44 -7.77 6.70 -9.30
N ILE A 45 -8.04 7.96 -8.95
CA ILE A 45 -9.29 8.35 -8.30
C ILE A 45 -9.91 9.51 -9.09
N ASN A 46 -11.14 9.32 -9.55
CA ASN A 46 -11.85 10.40 -10.26
C ASN A 46 -12.33 11.49 -9.28
N LEU A 47 -12.57 12.70 -9.81
CA LEU A 47 -12.93 13.85 -8.99
C LEU A 47 -14.27 13.65 -8.23
N GLU A 48 -15.24 12.99 -8.86
CA GLU A 48 -16.53 12.67 -8.25
C GLU A 48 -16.35 11.83 -6.97
N THR A 49 -15.43 10.87 -7.00
CA THR A 49 -15.09 10.04 -5.84
C THR A 49 -14.48 10.88 -4.72
N PHE A 50 -13.54 11.78 -5.03
CA PHE A 50 -13.00 12.70 -4.03
C PHE A 50 -14.09 13.56 -3.38
N GLN A 51 -15.03 14.07 -4.17
CA GLN A 51 -16.14 14.87 -3.65
C GLN A 51 -17.06 14.07 -2.71
N LYS A 52 -17.29 12.78 -2.99
CA LYS A 52 -18.04 11.87 -2.10
C LYS A 52 -17.30 11.61 -0.79
N LEU A 53 -15.98 11.44 -0.87
CA LEU A 53 -15.14 11.11 0.29
C LEU A 53 -14.82 12.31 1.18
N LYS A 54 -15.01 13.56 0.73
CA LYS A 54 -14.58 14.78 1.44
C LYS A 54 -15.05 14.89 2.89
N ASN A 55 -16.23 14.36 3.20
CA ASN A 55 -16.86 14.45 4.52
C ASN A 55 -16.82 13.11 5.28
N VAL A 56 -16.22 12.07 4.69
CA VAL A 56 -16.10 10.77 5.32
C VAL A 56 -15.08 10.86 6.45
N LYS A 57 -15.45 10.38 7.64
CA LYS A 57 -14.53 10.23 8.75
C LYS A 57 -13.81 8.89 8.61
N LEU A 58 -12.55 8.93 8.18
CA LEU A 58 -11.71 7.74 8.12
C LEU A 58 -11.38 7.25 9.54
N LYS A 59 -11.16 5.95 9.66
CA LYS A 59 -10.74 5.33 10.90
C LYS A 59 -9.30 5.76 11.23
N TYR A 60 -9.03 5.95 12.52
CA TYR A 60 -7.66 6.15 13.00
C TYR A 60 -7.03 4.84 13.45
N HIS A 61 -5.78 4.65 13.03
CA HIS A 61 -4.88 3.62 13.51
C HIS A 61 -3.84 4.27 14.40
N PHE A 62 -3.75 3.78 15.64
CA PHE A 62 -2.79 4.29 16.60
C PHE A 62 -1.53 3.44 16.57
N VAL A 63 -0.40 4.07 16.27
CA VAL A 63 0.91 3.44 16.25
C VAL A 63 1.76 4.00 17.38
N LYS A 64 2.24 3.12 18.26
CA LYS A 64 3.17 3.48 19.33
C LYS A 64 4.53 3.83 18.72
N LYS A 65 5.06 5.03 19.02
CA LYS A 65 6.36 5.51 18.58
C LYS A 65 7.19 5.95 19.77
N ARG A 66 8.48 5.62 19.75
CA ARG A 66 9.45 6.16 20.70
C ARG A 66 9.70 7.62 20.34
N VAL A 67 9.52 8.51 21.30
CA VAL A 67 9.94 9.91 21.18
C VAL A 67 11.42 9.94 21.54
N LYS A 68 12.27 10.54 20.70
CA LYS A 68 13.70 10.64 21.01
C LYS A 68 13.90 11.73 22.05
N ASN A 69 14.16 11.33 23.28
CA ASN A 69 14.62 12.17 24.37
C ASN A 69 15.53 11.34 25.31
N ASP A 70 16.19 12.00 26.26
CA ASP A 70 17.15 11.37 27.18
C ASP A 70 16.49 10.36 28.14
N THR A 71 15.16 10.35 28.21
CA THR A 71 14.35 9.36 28.93
C THR A 71 13.51 8.55 27.93
N GLU A 72 13.15 7.30 28.22
CA GLU A 72 12.33 6.51 27.29
C GLU A 72 10.85 6.92 27.34
N ILE A 73 10.45 7.92 26.53
CA ILE A 73 9.04 8.29 26.37
C ILE A 73 8.44 7.64 25.12
N PHE A 74 7.22 7.13 25.25
CA PHE A 74 6.43 6.61 24.15
C PHE A 74 5.21 7.49 23.91
N GLY A 75 4.99 7.86 22.65
CA GLY A 75 3.78 8.54 22.18
C GLY A 75 2.99 7.65 21.22
N PHE A 76 1.73 8.03 20.97
CA PHE A 76 0.91 7.42 19.94
C PHE A 76 0.72 8.39 18.78
N LYS A 77 0.97 7.92 17.56
CA LYS A 77 0.64 8.62 16.32
C LYS A 77 -0.67 8.05 15.78
N ALA A 78 -1.66 8.90 15.54
CA ALA A 78 -2.87 8.53 14.83
C ALA A 78 -2.65 8.70 13.32
N GLU A 79 -2.89 7.65 12.54
CA GLU A 79 -2.78 7.65 11.08
C GLU A 79 -4.07 7.11 10.47
N SER A 80 -4.49 7.69 9.35
CA SER A 80 -5.57 7.14 8.51
C SER A 80 -5.00 6.82 7.15
N PHE A 81 -5.56 5.82 6.47
CA PHE A 81 -5.09 5.42 5.15
C PHE A 81 -6.12 5.76 4.07
N ILE A 82 -5.65 6.26 2.94
CA ILE A 82 -6.52 6.68 1.83
C ILE A 82 -7.46 5.56 1.35
N PHE A 83 -6.98 4.31 1.36
CA PHE A 83 -7.74 3.15 0.92
C PHE A 83 -8.87 2.76 1.87
N GLU A 84 -8.94 3.30 3.09
CA GLU A 84 -10.10 3.10 3.96
C GLU A 84 -11.32 3.82 3.40
N GLY A 85 -11.13 4.91 2.65
CA GLY A 85 -12.20 5.57 1.91
C GLY A 85 -12.86 4.65 0.87
N PHE A 86 -12.19 3.59 0.44
CA PHE A 86 -12.69 2.70 -0.60
C PHE A 86 -13.91 1.88 -0.16
N GLU A 87 -14.17 1.74 1.14
CA GLU A 87 -15.41 1.08 1.59
C GLU A 87 -16.69 1.89 1.30
N TYR A 88 -16.56 3.20 1.06
CA TYR A 88 -17.65 4.14 0.82
C TYR A 88 -17.95 4.37 -0.67
N ILE A 89 -17.23 3.70 -1.58
CA ILE A 89 -17.37 3.91 -3.02
C ILE A 89 -17.89 2.64 -3.69
N GLY A 90 -18.80 2.82 -4.65
CA GLY A 90 -19.54 1.70 -5.23
C GLY A 90 -18.79 0.91 -6.30
N LYS A 91 -17.82 1.54 -7.00
CA LYS A 91 -17.09 0.93 -8.10
C LYS A 91 -15.60 1.07 -7.89
N ILE A 92 -14.91 -0.06 -7.74
CA ILE A 92 -13.45 -0.15 -7.63
C ILE A 92 -13.02 -1.19 -8.64
N ASN A 93 -11.89 -0.93 -9.30
CA ASN A 93 -11.24 -1.91 -10.14
C ASN A 93 -9.75 -1.94 -9.80
N THR A 94 -9.07 -3.03 -10.16
CA THR A 94 -7.64 -3.21 -9.94
C THR A 94 -6.94 -3.37 -11.27
N MET A 95 -5.77 -2.75 -11.41
CA MET A 95 -4.88 -2.97 -12.52
C MET A 95 -3.66 -3.74 -12.01
N LEU A 96 -3.34 -4.85 -12.66
CA LEU A 96 -2.12 -5.60 -12.40
C LEU A 96 -1.03 -5.05 -13.32
N ALA A 97 0.15 -4.84 -12.77
CA ALA A 97 1.34 -4.45 -13.50
C ALA A 97 2.52 -5.28 -13.02
N ASP A 98 3.50 -5.48 -13.89
CA ASP A 98 4.76 -6.12 -13.52
C ASP A 98 5.53 -5.20 -12.55
N PHE A 99 6.05 -5.80 -11.48
CA PHE A 99 6.62 -5.06 -10.35
C PHE A 99 7.81 -4.20 -10.78
N ASP A 100 8.76 -4.79 -11.50
CA ASP A 100 10.01 -4.13 -11.89
C ASP A 100 9.78 -2.98 -12.89
N ASP A 101 8.70 -3.02 -13.66
CA ASP A 101 8.34 -1.98 -14.64
C ASP A 101 7.58 -0.81 -14.02
N PHE A 102 6.88 -1.04 -12.91
CA PHE A 102 5.91 -0.08 -12.38
C PHE A 102 6.22 0.43 -10.97
N TYR A 103 7.08 -0.25 -10.21
CA TYR A 103 7.23 0.02 -8.79
C TYR A 103 8.65 -0.25 -8.26
N ALA A 104 9.33 0.82 -7.84
CA ALA A 104 10.66 0.76 -7.23
C ALA A 104 10.73 1.70 -6.00
N PRO A 105 10.24 1.28 -4.82
CA PRO A 105 10.14 2.16 -3.67
C PRO A 105 11.52 2.42 -3.04
N LEU A 106 11.85 3.68 -2.76
CA LEU A 106 13.06 4.06 -2.03
C LEU A 106 12.76 4.26 -0.53
N LYS A 107 13.10 3.26 0.30
CA LYS A 107 12.81 3.24 1.75
C LYS A 107 14.06 3.14 2.63
N ASP A 108 15.12 2.51 2.12
CA ASP A 108 16.38 2.28 2.80
C ASP A 108 17.56 2.14 1.81
N LYS A 109 18.77 1.90 2.32
CA LYS A 109 19.98 1.73 1.49
C LYS A 109 19.88 0.54 0.53
N THR A 110 19.24 -0.54 0.93
CA THR A 110 19.07 -1.74 0.07
C THR A 110 18.17 -1.41 -1.11
N SER A 111 17.09 -0.65 -0.86
CA SER A 111 16.19 -0.22 -1.92
C SER A 111 16.82 0.74 -2.92
N LEU A 112 17.82 1.54 -2.51
CA LEU A 112 18.56 2.43 -3.42
C LEU A 112 19.28 1.65 -4.53
N GLN A 113 19.97 0.57 -4.17
CA GLN A 113 20.67 -0.28 -5.13
C GLN A 113 19.70 -0.90 -6.15
N ASN A 114 18.50 -1.26 -5.70
CA ASN A 114 17.47 -1.80 -6.59
C ASN A 114 16.95 -0.74 -7.57
N VAL A 115 16.68 0.47 -7.09
CA VAL A 115 16.26 1.61 -7.94
C VAL A 115 17.33 1.92 -8.99
N GLU A 116 18.60 1.99 -8.60
CA GLU A 116 19.71 2.24 -9.53
C GLU A 116 19.81 1.17 -10.62
N LYS A 117 19.69 -0.12 -10.24
CA LYS A 117 19.69 -1.24 -11.18
C LYS A 117 18.56 -1.12 -12.21
N LEU A 118 17.33 -0.85 -11.76
CA LEU A 118 16.16 -0.73 -12.66
C LEU A 118 16.31 0.43 -13.64
N LEU A 119 16.80 1.59 -13.18
CA LEU A 119 17.07 2.75 -14.04
C LEU A 119 18.15 2.48 -15.10
N LEU A 120 19.17 1.68 -14.78
CA LEU A 120 20.19 1.29 -15.74
C LEU A 120 19.62 0.36 -16.83
N LEU A 121 18.77 -0.60 -16.42
CA LEU A 121 18.08 -1.50 -17.36
C LEU A 121 17.15 -0.72 -18.30
N GLU A 122 16.39 0.24 -17.78
CA GLU A 122 15.50 1.09 -18.59
C GLU A 122 16.28 1.91 -19.64
N LYS A 123 17.41 2.51 -19.24
CA LYS A 123 18.31 3.25 -20.15
C LYS A 123 18.90 2.35 -21.23
N ALA A 124 19.32 1.14 -20.87
CA ALA A 124 19.84 0.17 -21.82
C ALA A 124 18.76 -0.22 -22.84
N SER A 125 17.55 -0.57 -22.39
CA SER A 125 16.42 -0.91 -23.27
C SER A 125 16.03 0.24 -24.21
N SER A 126 16.03 1.48 -23.71
CA SER A 126 15.71 2.67 -24.50
C SER A 126 16.78 3.02 -25.54
N SER A 127 18.03 2.60 -25.33
CA SER A 127 19.13 2.80 -26.27
C SER A 127 19.17 1.78 -27.41
N VAL A 128 18.55 0.61 -27.22
CA VAL A 128 18.44 -0.46 -28.24
C VAL A 128 17.29 -0.19 -29.22
N LEU A 129 16.32 0.65 -28.83
CA LEU A 129 15.16 1.03 -29.64
C LEU A 129 15.37 2.31 -30.47
N LYS A 130 16.57 2.89 -30.47
CA LYS A 130 16.97 4.02 -31.32
C LYS A 130 17.94 3.56 -32.39
#